data_AF-A0A432VML3-F1
#
_entry.id   AF-A0A432VML3-F1
#
_cell.length_a   1.000
_cell.length_b   1.000
_cell.length_c   1.000
_cell.angle_alpha   90.00
_cell.angle_beta   90.00
_cell.angle_gamma   90.00
#
_symmetry.space_group_name_H-M   'P 1'
#
loop_
_entity.id
_entity.type
_entity.pdbx_description
1 polymer ?
#
loop_
_entity_poly.entity_id
_entity_poly.type
_entity_poly.pdbx_seq_one_letter_code
_entity_poly.pdbx_strand_id
1 'polypeptide(L)'
;MAGHSHSHGHGDHHGHSHGHGHSHAPVAGHDRAFAIGIGLNLAFVVGEAAFGLIAGSVALLADAGHNLSDVLGLCAAWAAIA
;
A
#
# COMPACT_ATOMS: atom_id res chain seq x y z
N MET A 1 46.94 -46.32 13.40
CA MET A 1 46.19 -45.05 13.26
C MET A 1 44.73 -45.44 13.16
N ALA A 2 43.96 -45.17 14.22
CA ALA A 2 42.60 -45.66 14.39
C ALA A 2 41.59 -44.76 13.67
N GLY A 3 40.70 -45.36 12.86
CA GLY A 3 39.59 -44.67 12.24
C GLY A 3 38.47 -44.41 13.26
N HIS A 4 37.97 -43.18 13.28
CA HIS A 4 36.79 -42.81 14.04
C HIS A 4 35.58 -42.67 13.10
N SER A 5 34.63 -43.59 13.26
CA SER A 5 33.30 -43.53 12.65
C SER A 5 32.36 -42.83 13.62
N HIS A 6 31.77 -41.71 13.21
CA HIS A 6 30.70 -41.06 13.97
C HIS A 6 29.36 -41.35 13.30
N SER A 7 28.55 -42.19 13.94
CA SER A 7 27.11 -42.26 13.68
C SER A 7 26.40 -41.23 14.55
N HIS A 8 25.74 -40.26 13.95
CA HIS A 8 24.70 -39.48 14.62
C HIS A 8 23.39 -39.73 13.91
N GLY A 9 22.62 -40.68 14.44
CA GLY A 9 21.18 -40.67 14.28
C GLY A 9 20.59 -39.90 15.45
N HIS A 10 19.89 -38.81 15.15
CA HIS A 10 18.71 -38.34 15.88
C HIS A 10 17.97 -37.43 14.93
N GLY A 11 16.89 -37.98 14.35
CA GLY A 11 15.86 -37.19 13.73
C GLY A 11 15.02 -36.59 14.83
N ASP A 12 14.85 -35.28 14.81
CA ASP A 12 13.71 -34.60 15.40
C ASP A 12 13.45 -33.37 14.53
N HIS A 13 12.52 -33.54 13.59
CA HIS A 13 11.90 -32.47 12.83
C HIS A 13 11.07 -31.61 13.80
N HIS A 14 11.68 -30.58 14.39
CA HIS A 14 10.94 -29.50 15.02
C HIS A 14 10.98 -28.25 14.12
N GLY A 15 10.23 -28.31 13.03
CA GLY A 15 9.86 -27.14 12.25
C GLY A 15 8.90 -26.26 13.05
N HIS A 16 9.43 -25.41 13.93
CA HIS A 16 8.65 -24.35 14.57
C HIS A 16 8.41 -23.22 13.55
N SER A 17 7.42 -23.40 12.68
CA SER A 17 6.88 -22.28 11.90
C SER A 17 5.99 -21.44 12.80
N HIS A 18 6.55 -20.38 13.41
CA HIS A 18 5.73 -19.30 13.95
C HIS A 18 5.19 -18.48 12.77
N GLY A 19 4.08 -18.94 12.19
CA GLY A 19 3.29 -18.14 11.26
C GLY A 19 2.65 -17.00 12.03
N HIS A 20 3.32 -15.84 12.10
CA HIS A 20 2.66 -14.58 12.40
C HIS A 20 1.78 -14.23 11.21
N GLY A 21 0.53 -14.68 11.26
CA GLY A 21 -0.51 -14.23 10.35
C GLY A 21 -0.81 -12.77 10.66
N HIS A 22 -0.11 -11.86 9.99
CA HIS A 22 -0.53 -10.46 9.92
C HIS A 22 -1.81 -10.42 9.09
N SER A 23 -2.95 -10.54 9.76
CA SER A 23 -4.25 -10.29 9.17
C SER A 23 -4.36 -8.81 8.83
N HIS A 24 -4.02 -8.46 7.59
CA HIS A 24 -4.48 -7.22 6.95
C HIS A 24 -5.98 -7.35 6.63
N ALA A 25 -6.78 -7.63 7.64
CA ALA A 25 -8.22 -7.49 7.52
C ALA A 25 -8.51 -5.98 7.52
N PRO A 26 -9.31 -5.45 6.57
CA PRO A 26 -9.76 -4.08 6.62
C PRO A 26 -10.46 -3.86 7.98
N VAL A 27 -9.96 -2.92 8.78
CA VAL A 27 -10.62 -2.55 10.03
C VAL A 27 -11.95 -1.91 9.67
N ALA A 28 -13.04 -2.64 9.87
CA ALA A 28 -14.40 -2.19 9.62
C ALA A 28 -14.64 -0.81 10.27
N GLY A 29 -15.10 0.17 9.48
CA GLY A 29 -15.51 1.50 9.97
C GLY A 29 -14.64 2.70 9.58
N HIS A 30 -13.63 2.54 8.71
CA HIS A 30 -12.82 3.66 8.20
C HIS A 30 -13.33 4.31 6.91
N ASP A 31 -14.48 3.89 6.37
CA ASP A 31 -15.01 4.38 5.09
C ASP A 31 -15.16 5.90 5.04
N ARG A 32 -15.57 6.51 6.16
CA ARG A 32 -15.67 7.98 6.28
C ARG A 32 -14.30 8.67 6.19
N ALA A 33 -13.27 8.12 6.83
CA ALA A 33 -11.93 8.70 6.81
C ALA A 33 -11.30 8.53 5.42
N PHE A 34 -11.59 7.40 4.77
CA PHE A 34 -11.19 7.13 3.40
C PHE A 34 -11.86 8.09 2.41
N ALA A 35 -13.17 8.30 2.52
CA ALA A 35 -13.91 9.26 1.70
C ALA A 35 -13.43 10.71 1.90
N ILE A 36 -13.15 11.11 3.15
CA ILE A 36 -12.57 12.43 3.45
C ILE A 36 -11.17 12.55 2.82
N GLY A 37 -10.34 11.50 2.92
CA GLY A 37 -9.01 11.47 2.31
C GLY A 37 -9.06 11.65 0.78
N ILE A 38 -9.95 10.92 0.11
CA ILE A 38 -10.21 11.07 -1.33
C ILE A 38 -10.67 12.50 -1.66
N GLY A 39 -11.63 13.03 -0.91
CA GLY A 39 -12.16 14.38 -1.14
C GLY A 39 -11.12 15.48 -0.97
N LEU A 40 -10.30 15.40 0.09
CA LEU A 40 -9.20 16.35 0.35
C LEU A 40 -8.14 16.27 -0.74
N ASN A 41 -7.76 15.06 -1.17
CA ASN A 41 -6.79 14.89 -2.25
C ASN A 41 -7.32 15.47 -3.57
N LEU A 42 -8.57 15.14 -3.94
CA LEU A 42 -9.19 15.67 -5.16
C LEU A 42 -9.23 17.22 -5.16
N ALA A 43 -9.51 17.84 -4.02
CA ALA A 43 -9.47 19.30 -3.88
C ALA A 43 -8.06 19.88 -4.14
N PHE A 44 -7.02 19.17 -3.70
CA PHE A 44 -5.63 19.55 -3.92
C PHE A 44 -5.28 19.49 -5.41
N VAL A 45 -5.59 18.38 -6.08
CA VAL A 45 -5.39 18.19 -7.54
C VAL A 45 -6.07 19.28 -8.35
N VAL A 46 -7.32 19.65 -8.01
CA VAL A 46 -8.05 20.73 -8.70
C VAL A 46 -7.34 22.07 -8.51
N GLY A 47 -6.83 22.35 -7.31
CA GLY A 47 -6.02 23.54 -7.03
C GLY A 47 -4.75 23.58 -7.86
N GLU A 48 -3.96 22.51 -7.86
CA GLU A 48 -2.71 22.40 -8.62
C GLU A 48 -2.94 22.54 -10.13
N ALA A 49 -4.01 21.92 -10.65
CA ALA A 49 -4.39 22.07 -12.05
C ALA A 49 -4.78 23.50 -12.38
N ALA A 50 -5.60 24.16 -11.55
CA ALA A 50 -6.00 25.55 -11.76
C ALA A 50 -4.79 26.50 -11.71
N PHE A 51 -3.93 26.37 -10.70
CA PHE A 51 -2.71 27.17 -10.58
C PHE A 51 -1.70 26.85 -11.68
N GLY A 52 -1.56 25.59 -12.09
CA GLY A 52 -0.72 25.19 -13.21
C GLY A 52 -1.16 25.82 -14.53
N LEU A 53 -2.47 25.90 -14.78
CA LEU A 53 -3.03 26.59 -15.94
C LEU A 53 -2.85 28.11 -15.87
N ILE A 54 -3.13 28.73 -14.73
CA ILE A 54 -2.97 30.18 -14.53
C ILE A 54 -1.49 30.59 -14.66
N ALA A 55 -0.58 29.81 -14.08
CA ALA A 55 0.85 30.06 -14.11
C ALA A 55 1.53 29.63 -15.43
N GLY A 56 0.82 28.93 -16.32
CA GLY A 56 1.40 28.37 -17.54
C GLY A 56 2.47 27.30 -17.29
N SER A 57 2.38 26.58 -16.17
CA SER A 57 3.40 25.64 -15.71
C SER A 57 3.01 24.19 -16.00
N VAL A 58 3.71 23.58 -16.96
CA VAL A 58 3.58 22.14 -17.25
C VAL A 58 4.08 21.29 -16.08
N ALA A 59 4.99 21.81 -15.25
CA ALA A 59 5.48 21.11 -14.08
C ALA A 59 4.37 20.89 -13.04
N LEU A 60 3.60 21.95 -12.71
CA LEU A 60 2.45 21.84 -11.81
C LEU A 60 1.34 20.96 -12.40
N LEU A 61 1.15 21.02 -13.73
CA LEU A 61 0.15 20.20 -14.40
C LEU A 61 0.54 18.71 -14.40
N ALA A 62 1.84 18.40 -14.50
CA ALA A 62 2.37 17.04 -14.40
C ALA A 62 2.26 16.50 -12.96
N ASP A 63 2.48 17.35 -11.96
CA ASP A 63 2.27 17.04 -10.54
C ASP A 63 0.80 16.69 -10.27
N ALA A 64 -0.11 17.57 -10.68
CA ALA A 64 -1.55 17.34 -10.59
C ALA A 64 -1.99 16.07 -11.34
N GLY A 65 -1.38 15.79 -12.51
CA GLY A 65 -1.70 14.64 -13.34
C GLY A 65 -1.35 13.30 -12.72
N HIS A 66 -0.17 13.18 -12.09
CA HIS A 66 0.14 11.95 -11.35
C HIS A 66 -0.80 11.77 -10.15
N ASN A 67 -1.14 12.89 -9.48
CA ASN A 67 -1.90 12.85 -8.23
C ASN A 67 -3.36 12.49 -8.52
N LEU A 68 -3.87 12.94 -9.66
CA LEU A 68 -5.14 12.47 -10.21
C LEU A 68 -5.16 10.95 -10.43
N SER A 69 -4.09 10.36 -10.99
CA SER A 69 -4.02 8.91 -11.20
C SER A 69 -4.08 8.13 -9.88
N ASP A 70 -3.44 8.66 -8.83
CA ASP A 70 -3.50 8.07 -7.49
C ASP A 70 -4.91 8.16 -6.89
N VAL A 71 -5.59 9.31 -7.03
CA VAL A 71 -6.99 9.47 -6.59
C VAL A 71 -7.93 8.51 -7.32
N LEU A 72 -7.78 8.34 -8.63
CA LEU A 72 -8.58 7.39 -9.39
C LEU A 72 -8.35 5.95 -8.89
N GLY A 73 -7.11 5.60 -8.53
CA GLY A 73 -6.77 4.34 -7.88
C GLY A 73 -7.46 4.17 -6.53
N LEU A 74 -7.45 5.21 -5.68
CA LEU A 74 -8.14 5.21 -4.38
C LEU A 74 -9.66 5.07 -4.54
N CYS A 75 -10.26 5.80 -5.49
CA CYS A 75 -11.69 5.69 -5.80
C CYS A 75 -12.06 4.28 -6.29
N ALA A 76 -11.26 3.68 -7.17
CA ALA A 76 -11.48 2.31 -7.64
C ALA A 76 -11.34 1.29 -6.52
N ALA A 77 -10.34 1.45 -5.65
CA ALA A 77 -10.17 0.61 -4.46
C ALA A 77 -11.35 0.75 -3.50
N TRP A 78 -11.87 1.98 -3.30
CA TRP A 78 -13.05 2.20 -2.48
C TRP A 78 -14.27 1.48 -3.04
N ALA A 79 -14.53 1.65 -4.34
CA ALA A 79 -15.68 1.07 -5.02
C ALA A 79 -15.66 -0.46 -5.05
N ALA A 80 -14.47 -1.08 -4.94
CA ALA A 80 -14.33 -2.53 -4.83
C ALA A 80 -14.66 -3.07 -3.42
N ILE A 81 -14.58 -2.23 -2.39
CA ILE A 81 -14.74 -2.60 -0.98
C ILE A 81 -16.10 -2.12 -0.43
N ALA A 82 -16.67 -1.06 -0.99
CA ALA A 82 -17.99 -0.50 -0.68
C ALA A 82 -19.14 -1.39 -1.22
#